data_AF-A0A7J2U643-F1
#
_entry.id   AF-A0A7J2U643-F1
#
_cell.length_a   1.000
_cell.length_b   1.000
_cell.length_c   1.000
_cell.angle_alpha   90.00
_cell.angle_beta   90.00
_cell.angle_gamma   90.00
#
_symmetry.space_group_name_H-M   'P 1'
#
loop_
_entity.id
_entity.type
_entity.pdbx_description
1 polymer ?
#
loop_
_entity_poly.entity_id
_entity_poly.type
_entity_poly.pdbx_seq_one_letter_code
_entity_poly.pdbx_strand_id
1 'polypeptide(L)'
;MAQKYEADKLVQSVARFLAGLKPKYGRSYYFEKFRHADVLHKVMELKAKVKGFRCPFCGRTFKRSSSFITHIIMVHYHEVLVYIGTDYLVAPATR
;
A
#
# COMPACT_ATOMS: atom_id res chain seq x y z
N MET A 1 3.33 -7.36 -18.32
CA MET A 1 3.05 -8.34 -17.24
C MET A 1 3.89 -8.10 -15.99
N ALA A 2 5.19 -7.79 -16.10
CA ALA A 2 6.06 -7.55 -14.93
C ALA A 2 5.68 -6.32 -14.07
N GLN A 3 5.31 -5.19 -14.68
CA GLN A 3 5.06 -3.95 -13.92
C GLN A 3 3.80 -4.00 -13.03
N LYS A 4 2.71 -4.62 -13.51
CA LYS A 4 1.49 -4.83 -12.72
C LYS A 4 1.74 -5.73 -11.50
N TYR A 5 2.55 -6.78 -11.67
CA TYR A 5 2.92 -7.68 -10.57
C TYR A 5 3.69 -6.97 -9.44
N GLU A 6 4.56 -6.01 -9.80
CA GLU A 6 5.28 -5.17 -8.84
C GLU A 6 4.32 -4.26 -8.06
N ALA A 7 3.38 -3.61 -8.75
CA ALA A 7 2.34 -2.80 -8.13
C ALA A 7 1.47 -3.61 -7.17
N ASP A 8 1.04 -4.81 -7.55
CA ASP A 8 0.22 -5.69 -6.71
C ASP A 8 0.95 -6.08 -5.41
N LYS A 9 2.23 -6.44 -5.50
CA LYS A 9 3.06 -6.73 -4.31
C LYS A 9 3.23 -5.51 -3.42
N LEU A 10 3.46 -4.35 -4.02
CA LEU A 10 3.64 -3.09 -3.31
C LEU A 10 2.38 -2.74 -2.51
N VAL A 11 1.23 -2.68 -3.18
CA VAL A 11 -0.07 -2.36 -2.55
C VAL A 11 -0.41 -3.38 -1.46
N GLN A 12 -0.21 -4.68 -1.71
CA GLN A 12 -0.45 -5.71 -0.70
C GLN A 12 0.45 -5.53 0.52
N SER A 13 1.72 -5.18 0.32
CA SER A 13 2.65 -4.92 1.41
C SER A 13 2.28 -3.69 2.22
N VAL A 14 1.89 -2.59 1.56
CA VAL A 14 1.43 -1.37 2.21
C VAL A 14 0.18 -1.64 3.02
N ALA A 15 -0.83 -2.31 2.44
CA ALA A 15 -2.08 -2.63 3.14
C ALA A 15 -1.84 -3.45 4.43
N ARG A 16 -0.92 -4.42 4.41
CA ARG A 16 -0.54 -5.20 5.61
C ARG A 16 0.14 -4.33 6.66
N PHE A 17 1.06 -3.46 6.24
CA PHE A 17 1.75 -2.53 7.14
C PHE A 17 0.76 -1.57 7.81
N LEU A 18 -0.17 -1.00 7.05
CA LEU A 18 -1.26 -0.16 7.58
C LEU A 18 -2.11 -0.92 8.60
N ALA A 19 -2.38 -2.21 8.37
CA ALA A 19 -3.09 -3.07 9.30
C ALA A 19 -2.27 -3.44 10.56
N GLY A 20 -0.99 -3.07 10.63
CA GLY A 20 -0.09 -3.43 11.73
C GLY A 20 0.33 -4.91 11.72
N LEU A 21 0.18 -5.58 10.58
CA LEU A 21 0.58 -6.97 10.41
C LEU A 21 1.98 -7.07 9.83
N LYS A 22 2.76 -8.04 10.32
CA LYS A 22 4.05 -8.44 9.76
C LYS A 22 3.97 -8.72 8.24
N PRO A 23 5.08 -8.54 7.50
CA PRO A 23 5.13 -8.83 6.07
C PRO A 23 4.65 -10.25 5.77
N LYS A 24 4.03 -10.43 4.61
CA LYS A 24 3.44 -11.73 4.21
C LYS A 24 4.49 -12.81 3.99
N TYR A 25 5.66 -12.41 3.48
CA TYR A 25 6.79 -13.28 3.19
C TYR A 25 8.08 -12.58 3.63
N GLY A 26 9.03 -13.35 4.17
CA GLY A 26 10.35 -12.85 4.57
C GLY A 26 10.35 -11.94 5.80
N ARG A 27 11.44 -11.18 5.96
CA ARG A 27 11.70 -10.31 7.12
C ARG A 27 11.33 -8.85 6.92
N SER A 28 11.13 -8.42 5.67
CA SER A 28 10.91 -7.03 5.31
C SER A 28 9.70 -6.88 4.40
N TYR A 29 9.03 -5.73 4.49
CA TYR A 29 7.98 -5.31 3.58
C TYR A 29 8.52 -5.06 2.18
N TYR A 30 7.65 -5.20 1.17
CA TYR A 30 8.01 -5.03 -0.22
C TYR A 30 8.51 -3.61 -0.53
N PHE A 31 7.85 -2.60 0.04
CA PHE A 31 8.21 -1.19 -0.16
C PHE A 31 9.61 -0.85 0.39
N GLU A 32 10.18 -1.66 1.30
CA GLU A 32 11.54 -1.46 1.82
C GLU A 32 12.63 -1.72 0.79
N LYS A 33 12.28 -2.32 -0.35
CA LYS A 33 13.20 -2.50 -1.48
C LYS A 33 13.41 -1.22 -2.29
N PHE A 34 12.50 -0.25 -2.18
CA PHE A 34 12.60 1.00 -2.92
C PHE A 34 13.70 1.85 -2.29
N ARG A 35 14.71 2.21 -3.10
CA ARG A 35 15.86 3.04 -2.65
C ARG A 35 15.48 4.51 -2.46
N HIS A 36 14.31 4.92 -2.93
CA HIS A 36 13.82 6.29 -2.81
C HIS A 36 13.22 6.52 -1.43
N ALA A 37 13.80 7.46 -0.68
CA ALA A 37 13.34 7.84 0.65
C ALA A 37 11.87 8.31 0.64
N ASP A 38 11.40 8.89 -0.46
CA ASP A 38 10.02 9.36 -0.61
C ASP A 38 8.98 8.26 -0.45
N VAL A 39 9.21 7.07 -1.03
CA VAL A 39 8.26 5.95 -0.93
C VAL A 39 8.12 5.51 0.52
N LEU A 40 9.25 5.36 1.22
CA LEU A 40 9.26 4.97 2.63
C LEU A 40 8.58 6.03 3.50
N HIS A 41 8.95 7.30 3.32
CA HIS A 41 8.37 8.40 4.07
C HIS A 41 6.84 8.46 3.90
N LYS A 42 6.35 8.38 2.66
CA LYS A 42 4.91 8.42 2.36
C LYS A 42 4.15 7.23 2.93
N VAL A 43 4.73 6.02 2.90
CA VAL A 43 4.12 4.83 3.53
C VAL A 43 4.05 4.97 5.05
N MET A 44 5.09 5.51 5.68
CA MET A 44 5.10 5.79 7.12
C MET A 44 4.08 6.87 7.49
N GLU A 45 3.92 7.90 6.67
CA GLU A 45 2.92 8.94 6.85
C GLU A 45 1.49 8.38 6.77
N LEU A 46 1.21 7.51 5.78
CA LEU A 46 -0.09 6.80 5.71
C LEU A 46 -0.33 5.99 6.98
N LYS A 47 0.70 5.30 7.49
CA LYS A 47 0.57 4.51 8.72
C LYS A 47 0.22 5.39 9.92
N ALA A 48 0.84 6.56 10.05
CA ALA A 48 0.52 7.51 11.10
C ALA A 48 -0.94 8.00 11.03
N LYS A 49 -1.52 8.14 9.82
CA LYS A 49 -2.94 8.49 9.61
C LYS A 49 -3.91 7.36 9.98
N VAL A 50 -3.44 6.11 10.05
CA VAL A 50 -4.27 4.95 10.38
C VAL A 50 -4.35 4.74 11.89
N LYS A 51 -5.54 5.00 12.45
CA LYS A 51 -5.89 4.67 13.83
C LYS A 51 -6.78 3.42 13.85
N GLY A 52 -6.26 2.30 14.38
CA GLY A 52 -6.95 1.01 14.31
C GLY A 52 -7.11 0.51 12.88
N PHE A 53 -8.30 0.05 12.51
CA PHE A 53 -8.63 -0.36 11.13
C PHE A 53 -9.50 0.69 10.41
N ARG A 54 -9.18 1.98 10.60
CA ARG A 54 -9.80 3.08 9.88
C ARG A 54 -9.04 3.38 8.60
N CYS A 55 -9.73 3.34 7.47
CA CYS A 55 -9.15 3.61 6.15
C CYS A 55 -8.66 5.06 6.07
N PRO A 56 -7.40 5.32 5.67
CA PRO A 56 -6.85 6.67 5.59
C PRO A 56 -7.38 7.44 4.36
N PHE A 57 -7.97 6.75 3.39
CA PHE A 57 -8.48 7.36 2.15
C PHE A 57 -9.95 7.76 2.25
N CYS A 58 -10.83 6.85 2.72
CA CYS A 58 -12.27 7.10 2.79
C CYS A 58 -12.82 7.18 4.22
N GLY A 59 -11.98 7.00 5.25
CA GLY A 59 -12.40 7.10 6.65
C GLY A 59 -13.27 5.96 7.18
N ARG A 60 -13.60 4.94 6.36
CA ARG A 60 -14.38 3.75 6.78
C ARG A 60 -13.61 2.94 7.82
N THR A 61 -14.33 2.46 8.83
CA THR A 61 -13.76 1.65 9.92
C THR A 61 -14.19 0.20 9.80
N PHE A 62 -13.25 -0.71 10.02
CA PHE A 62 -13.49 -2.15 9.95
C PHE A 62 -13.25 -2.82 11.31
N LYS A 63 -13.94 -3.92 11.59
CA LYS A 63 -13.74 -4.71 12.82
C LYS A 63 -12.58 -5.71 12.71
N ARG A 64 -12.18 -6.07 11.49
CA ARG A 64 -11.18 -7.12 11.20
C ARG A 64 -10.09 -6.60 10.26
N SER A 65 -8.86 -7.04 10.51
CA SER A 65 -7.71 -6.70 9.66
C SER A 65 -7.85 -7.22 8.23
N SER A 66 -8.40 -8.44 8.04
CA SER A 66 -8.61 -9.01 6.71
C SER A 66 -9.55 -8.15 5.85
N SER A 67 -10.67 -7.72 6.41
CA SER A 67 -11.63 -6.84 5.72
C SER A 67 -11.01 -5.49 5.38
N PHE A 68 -10.21 -4.92 6.28
CA PHE A 68 -9.48 -3.67 6.05
C PHE A 68 -8.43 -3.80 4.93
N ILE A 69 -7.65 -4.88 4.94
CA ILE A 69 -6.62 -5.15 3.93
C ILE A 69 -7.26 -5.33 2.55
N THR A 70 -8.27 -6.19 2.44
CA THR A 70 -8.98 -6.41 1.17
C THR A 70 -9.63 -5.12 0.68
N HIS A 71 -10.20 -4.31 1.58
CA HIS A 71 -10.75 -3.02 1.21
C HIS A 71 -9.69 -2.08 0.60
N ILE A 72 -8.51 -1.94 1.21
CA ILE A 72 -7.44 -1.10 0.65
C ILE A 72 -7.02 -1.62 -0.73
N ILE A 73 -6.77 -2.92 -0.84
CA ILE A 73 -6.26 -3.52 -2.09
C ILE A 73 -7.26 -3.41 -3.24
N MET A 74 -8.57 -3.55 -2.96
CA MET A 74 -9.59 -3.62 -4.02
C MET A 74 -10.22 -2.26 -4.33
N VAL A 75 -10.35 -1.39 -3.32
CA VAL A 75 -11.06 -0.10 -3.47
C VAL A 75 -10.11 1.06 -3.63
N HIS A 76 -8.93 1.00 -3.00
CA HIS A 76 -7.98 2.12 -2.95
C HIS A 76 -6.64 1.78 -3.61
N TYR A 77 -6.65 0.86 -4.59
CA TYR A 77 -5.45 0.39 -5.27
C TYR A 77 -4.67 1.56 -5.91
N HIS A 78 -5.37 2.38 -6.69
CA HIS A 78 -4.78 3.49 -7.41
C HIS A 78 -4.40 4.63 -6.46
N GLU A 79 -5.23 4.92 -5.46
CA GLU A 79 -4.95 5.96 -4.46
C GLU A 79 -3.69 5.64 -3.67
N VAL A 80 -3.44 4.36 -3.34
CA VAL A 80 -2.17 3.95 -2.71
C VAL A 80 -0.98 4.27 -3.61
N LEU A 81 -1.02 3.87 -4.88
CA LEU A 81 0.08 4.06 -5.83
C LEU A 81 0.36 5.54 -6.11
N VAL A 82 -0.69 6.33 -6.34
CA VAL A 82 -0.58 7.79 -6.55
C VAL A 82 -0.01 8.46 -5.31
N TYR A 83 -0.52 8.12 -4.12
CA TYR A 83 -0.06 8.73 -2.89
C TYR A 83 1.43 8.48 -2.66
N ILE A 84 1.88 7.23 -2.80
CA ILE A 84 3.29 6.86 -2.58
C ILE A 84 4.20 7.25 -3.76
N GLY A 85 3.65 7.84 -4.83
CA GLY A 85 4.41 8.30 -6.00
C GLY A 85 4.93 7.17 -6.89
N THR A 86 4.20 6.05 -6.94
CA THR A 86 4.53 4.87 -7.78
C THR A 86 3.43 4.55 -8.78
N ASP A 87 2.62 5.53 -9.15
CA ASP A 87 1.59 5.41 -10.20
C ASP A 87 2.19 5.06 -11.57
N TYR A 88 3.46 5.39 -11.80
CA TYR A 88 4.23 4.95 -12.97
C TYR A 88 4.29 3.41 -13.13
N LEU A 89 4.08 2.62 -12.06
CA LEU A 89 4.05 1.15 -12.15
C LEU A 89 2.81 0.61 -12.88
N VAL A 90 1.77 1.43 -13.01
CA VAL A 90 0.50 1.09 -13.65
C VAL A 90 0.12 2.06 -14.75
N ALA A 91 0.88 3.15 -14.92
CA ALA A 91 0.74 4.05 -16.04
C ALA A 91 0.98 3.28 -17.35
N PRO A 92 0.12 3.46 -18.37
CA PRO A 92 0.45 2.97 -19.70
C PRO A 92 1.74 3.68 -20.14
N ALA A 93 2.72 2.91 -20.62
CA ALA A 93 3.93 3.47 -21.20
C ALA A 93 3.50 4.51 -22.25
N THR A 94 3.76 5.79 -21.98
CA THR A 94 3.48 6.86 -22.93
C THR A 94 4.29 6.56 -24.18
N ARG A 95 3.58 6.39 -25.29
CA ARG A 95 4.14 6.06 -26.60
C ARG A 95 5.00 7.20 -27.14
#